data_AF-A0A1B6JCX4-F1
#
_entry.id   AF-A0A1B6JCX4-F1
#
_cell.length_a   1.000
_cell.length_b   1.000
_cell.length_c   1.000
_cell.angle_alpha   90.00
_cell.angle_beta   90.00
_cell.angle_gamma   90.00
#
_symmetry.space_group_name_H-M   'P 1'
#
loop_
_entity.id
_entity.type
_entity.pdbx_description
1 polymer ?
#
loop_
_entity_poly.entity_id
_entity_poly.type
_entity_poly.pdbx_seq_one_letter_code
_entity_poly.pdbx_strand_id
1 'polypeptide(L)'
;LESGILLPLAIRGRVRHGRHFTFKSVLGDTAITLVAASVTGTFVDADKPYVAHGPWLQVLIPEDFIEIMATSLEPLNNPDQLTLPKTFFWKERKLAITILSDGRYQ
;
A
#
# COMPACT_ATOMS: atom_id res chain seq x y z
N LEU A 1 -11.32 -3.40 7.73
CA LEU A 1 -10.64 -4.60 7.12
C LEU A 1 -10.70 -4.59 5.58
N GLU A 2 -11.83 -4.15 5.04
CA GLU A 2 -12.28 -4.07 3.66
C GLU A 2 -11.31 -3.36 2.71
N SER A 3 -10.63 -2.29 3.17
CA SER A 3 -9.59 -1.64 2.35
C SER A 3 -8.30 -2.48 2.32
N GLY A 4 -7.96 -3.15 3.42
CA GLY A 4 -6.74 -3.95 3.52
C GLY A 4 -6.71 -5.13 2.55
N ILE A 5 -7.84 -5.81 2.36
CA ILE A 5 -7.95 -6.95 1.43
C ILE A 5 -7.71 -6.58 -0.04
N LEU A 6 -7.71 -5.29 -0.39
CA LEU A 6 -7.39 -4.82 -1.74
C LEU A 6 -5.89 -4.68 -1.99
N LEU A 7 -5.03 -4.74 -0.96
CA LEU A 7 -3.59 -4.59 -1.12
C LEU A 7 -2.98 -5.65 -2.08
N PRO A 8 -3.32 -6.95 -2.00
CA PRO A 8 -2.86 -7.93 -3.00
C PRO A 8 -3.25 -7.55 -4.43
N LEU A 9 -4.49 -7.07 -4.65
CA LEU A 9 -4.95 -6.59 -5.96
C LEU A 9 -4.18 -5.34 -6.41
N ALA A 10 -3.96 -4.38 -5.51
CA ALA A 10 -3.22 -3.16 -5.80
C ALA A 10 -1.79 -3.48 -6.24
N ILE A 11 -1.11 -4.40 -5.57
CA ILE A 11 0.25 -4.80 -5.94
C ILE A 11 0.24 -5.65 -7.22
N ARG A 12 -0.51 -6.75 -7.24
CA ARG A 12 -0.47 -7.75 -8.32
C ARG A 12 -1.15 -7.32 -9.60
N GLY A 13 -2.31 -6.67 -9.50
CA GLY A 13 -3.17 -6.30 -10.62
C GLY A 13 -2.94 -4.90 -11.17
N ARG A 14 -2.20 -4.05 -10.44
CA ARG A 14 -1.95 -2.65 -10.84
C ARG A 14 -0.47 -2.34 -10.89
N VAL A 15 0.20 -2.36 -9.75
CA VAL A 15 1.60 -1.92 -9.65
C VAL A 15 2.52 -2.80 -10.50
N ARG A 16 2.38 -4.13 -10.43
CA ARG A 16 3.11 -5.07 -11.31
C ARG A 16 2.92 -4.78 -12.80
N HIS A 17 1.76 -4.25 -13.18
CA HIS A 17 1.43 -3.94 -14.57
C HIS A 17 1.76 -2.48 -14.95
N GLY A 18 2.62 -1.79 -14.18
CA GLY A 18 3.03 -0.43 -14.48
C GLY A 18 1.96 0.64 -14.23
N ARG A 19 1.00 0.35 -13.33
CA ARG A 19 -0.12 1.26 -13.01
C ARG A 19 -0.05 1.69 -11.55
N HIS A 20 -0.80 2.71 -11.20
CA HIS A 20 -1.00 3.11 -9.80
C HIS A 20 -2.32 2.57 -9.23
N PHE A 21 -2.42 2.62 -7.90
CA PHE A 21 -3.64 2.36 -7.15
C PHE A 21 -3.74 3.32 -5.96
N THR A 22 -4.90 3.93 -5.74
CA THR A 22 -5.11 4.93 -4.68
C THR A 22 -6.15 4.47 -3.67
N PHE A 23 -5.77 4.50 -2.40
CA PHE A 23 -6.70 4.45 -1.26
C PHE A 23 -7.03 5.88 -0.85
N LYS A 24 -8.30 6.26 -0.97
CA LYS A 24 -8.79 7.57 -0.48
C LYS A 24 -9.61 7.34 0.78
N SER A 25 -9.34 8.13 1.83
CA SER A 25 -10.15 8.11 3.05
C SER A 25 -11.58 8.55 2.75
N VAL A 26 -12.55 7.88 3.38
CA VAL A 26 -13.95 8.30 3.36
C VAL A 26 -14.27 9.33 4.45
N LEU A 27 -13.39 9.48 5.43
CA LEU A 27 -13.58 10.37 6.60
C LEU A 27 -12.88 11.73 6.46
N GLY A 28 -12.09 11.93 5.40
CA GLY A 28 -11.34 13.17 5.20
C GLY A 28 -10.51 13.15 3.92
N ASP A 29 -9.58 14.09 3.81
CA ASP A 29 -8.83 14.35 2.57
C ASP A 29 -7.58 13.48 2.38
N THR A 30 -7.29 12.58 3.33
CA THR A 30 -6.12 11.70 3.25
C THR A 30 -6.22 10.72 2.09
N ALA A 31 -5.15 10.59 1.33
CA ALA A 31 -5.01 9.59 0.28
C ALA A 31 -3.62 8.95 0.28
N ILE A 32 -3.56 7.68 -0.10
CA ILE A 32 -2.30 6.94 -0.31
C ILE A 32 -2.34 6.36 -1.71
N THR A 33 -1.36 6.73 -2.55
CA THR A 33 -1.19 6.15 -3.89
C THR A 33 0.05 5.29 -3.93
N LEU A 34 -0.14 4.01 -4.26
CA LEU A 34 0.94 3.08 -4.60
C LEU A 34 1.26 3.23 -6.09
N VAL A 35 2.54 3.40 -6.41
CA VAL A 35 3.03 3.83 -7.72
C VAL A 35 4.05 2.83 -8.25
N ALA A 36 3.92 2.41 -9.51
CA ALA A 36 4.96 1.66 -10.21
C ALA A 36 5.99 2.61 -10.84
N ALA A 37 7.23 2.15 -11.00
CA ALA A 37 8.33 2.98 -11.55
C ALA A 37 8.05 3.57 -12.95
N SER A 38 7.17 2.94 -13.74
CA SER A 38 6.80 3.42 -15.08
C SER A 38 5.72 4.51 -15.09
N VAL A 39 5.10 4.83 -13.95
CA VAL A 39 4.10 5.89 -13.85
C VAL A 39 4.79 7.25 -13.86
N THR A 40 4.42 8.12 -14.80
CA THR A 40 4.97 9.47 -14.93
C THR A 40 4.14 10.52 -14.18
N GLY A 41 4.71 11.71 -13.95
CA GLY A 41 4.02 12.81 -13.27
C GLY A 41 3.84 12.63 -11.76
N THR A 42 4.67 11.79 -11.15
CA THR A 42 4.65 11.47 -9.71
C THR A 42 5.55 12.41 -8.93
N PHE A 43 5.35 12.48 -7.61
CA PHE A 43 6.23 13.20 -6.69
C PHE A 43 7.38 12.34 -6.16
N VAL A 44 7.29 11.03 -6.38
CA VAL A 44 8.25 10.02 -5.92
C VAL A 44 9.19 9.60 -7.03
N ASP A 45 10.40 9.25 -6.64
CA ASP A 45 11.45 8.65 -7.47
C ASP A 45 12.25 7.61 -6.65
N ALA A 46 13.30 7.03 -7.24
CA ALA A 46 14.11 6.02 -6.57
C ALA A 46 14.87 6.54 -5.33
N ASP A 47 15.23 7.83 -5.29
CA ASP A 47 15.91 8.46 -4.17
C ASP A 47 14.93 8.89 -3.08
N LYS A 48 13.71 9.27 -3.48
CA LYS A 48 12.60 9.70 -2.62
C LYS A 48 11.36 8.85 -2.89
N PRO A 49 11.34 7.58 -2.44
CA PRO A 49 10.23 6.67 -2.72
C PRO A 49 8.95 6.99 -1.93
N TYR A 50 9.04 7.86 -0.93
CA TYR A 50 7.92 8.27 -0.07
C TYR A 50 7.84 9.79 -0.05
N VAL A 51 6.80 10.36 -0.66
CA VAL A 51 6.59 11.80 -0.70
C VAL A 51 5.13 12.12 -0.39
N ALA A 52 4.91 13.01 0.57
CA ALA A 52 3.60 13.54 0.88
C ALA A 52 3.46 14.98 0.37
N HIS A 53 2.35 15.27 -0.30
CA HIS A 53 1.94 16.62 -0.67
C HIS A 53 0.64 16.93 0.06
N GLY A 54 0.72 17.68 1.17
CA GLY A 54 -0.41 17.86 2.07
C GLY A 54 -0.88 16.49 2.61
N PRO A 55 -2.19 16.16 2.54
CA PRO A 55 -2.73 14.89 3.05
C PRO A 55 -2.55 13.71 2.08
N TRP A 56 -1.93 13.92 0.91
CA TRP A 56 -1.75 12.88 -0.11
C TRP A 56 -0.33 12.32 -0.09
N LEU A 57 -0.19 11.05 0.31
CA LEU A 57 1.04 10.28 0.26
C LEU A 57 1.15 9.50 -1.07
N GLN A 58 2.28 9.63 -1.75
CA GLN A 58 2.69 8.72 -2.82
C GLN A 58 3.81 7.80 -2.35
N VAL A 59 3.73 6.53 -2.74
CA VAL A 59 4.66 5.47 -2.38
C VAL A 59 5.10 4.74 -3.65
N LEU A 60 6.36 4.91 -4.02
CA LEU A 60 6.99 4.12 -5.08
C LEU A 60 7.23 2.70 -4.60
N ILE A 61 6.77 1.72 -5.38
CA ILE A 61 7.09 0.31 -5.21
C ILE A 61 8.03 -0.09 -6.36
N PRO A 62 9.35 -0.22 -6.11
CA PRO A 62 10.31 -0.60 -7.14
C PRO A 62 10.07 -2.03 -7.65
N GLU A 63 10.46 -2.32 -8.90
CA GLU A 63 10.21 -3.62 -9.54
C GLU A 63 10.78 -4.81 -8.74
N ASP A 64 11.96 -4.65 -8.14
CA ASP A 64 12.63 -5.66 -7.31
C ASP A 64 11.88 -5.96 -6.00
N PHE A 65 10.94 -5.09 -5.60
CA PHE A 65 10.19 -5.19 -4.36
C PHE A 65 8.77 -5.72 -4.57
N ILE A 66 8.23 -5.64 -5.78
CA ILE A 66 6.83 -6.00 -6.08
C ILE A 66 6.51 -7.43 -5.65
N GLU A 67 7.34 -8.41 -6.03
CA GLU A 67 7.08 -9.82 -5.70
C GLU A 67 7.24 -10.12 -4.20
N ILE A 68 8.22 -9.49 -3.55
CA ILE A 68 8.44 -9.61 -2.10
C ILE A 68 7.20 -9.09 -1.36
N MET A 69 6.72 -7.91 -1.74
CA MET A 69 5.54 -7.28 -1.14
C MET A 69 4.29 -8.10 -1.42
N ALA A 70 4.08 -8.55 -2.66
CA ALA A 70 2.92 -9.35 -3.05
C ALA A 70 2.83 -10.66 -2.27
N THR A 71 3.97 -11.35 -2.08
CA THR A 71 4.06 -12.60 -1.30
C THR A 71 3.77 -12.35 0.17
N SER A 72 4.35 -11.29 0.73
CA SER A 72 4.12 -10.90 2.13
C SER A 72 2.65 -10.61 2.43
N LEU A 73 1.90 -10.10 1.45
CA LEU A 73 0.49 -9.74 1.56
C LEU A 73 -0.49 -10.90 1.31
N GLU A 74 -0.02 -12.10 0.95
CA GLU A 74 -0.88 -13.27 0.68
C GLU A 74 -1.88 -13.63 1.79
N PRO A 75 -1.57 -13.48 3.09
CA PRO A 75 -2.54 -13.73 4.15
C PRO A 75 -3.85 -12.92 4.01
N LEU A 76 -3.82 -11.78 3.31
CA LEU A 76 -4.99 -10.94 3.07
C LEU A 76 -5.98 -11.55 2.06
N ASN A 77 -5.60 -12.59 1.32
CA ASN A 77 -6.51 -13.32 0.42
C ASN A 77 -7.49 -14.23 1.19
N ASN A 78 -7.24 -14.48 2.48
CA ASN A 78 -8.07 -15.32 3.34
C ASN A 78 -8.48 -14.53 4.61
N PRO A 79 -9.35 -13.52 4.48
CA PRO A 79 -9.66 -12.59 5.57
C PRO A 79 -10.23 -13.27 6.81
N ASP A 80 -10.96 -14.38 6.66
CA ASP A 80 -11.56 -15.12 7.79
C ASP A 80 -10.51 -15.73 8.73
N GLN A 81 -9.26 -15.89 8.26
CA GLN A 81 -8.15 -16.45 9.04
C GLN A 81 -7.23 -15.36 9.61
N LEU A 82 -7.57 -14.09 9.41
CA LEU A 82 -6.71 -12.97 9.76
C LEU A 82 -6.98 -12.46 11.18
N THR A 83 -6.01 -12.64 12.08
CA THR A 83 -6.05 -11.98 13.40
C THR A 83 -5.54 -10.54 13.29
N LEU A 84 -6.33 -9.59 13.82
CA LEU A 84 -5.99 -8.16 13.84
C LEU A 84 -5.50 -7.69 15.22
N PRO A 85 -4.58 -6.71 15.29
CA PRO A 85 -3.97 -6.01 14.15
C PRO A 85 -2.93 -6.87 13.42
N LYS A 86 -2.91 -6.77 12.09
CA LYS A 86 -1.89 -7.43 11.27
C LYS A 86 -0.93 -6.40 10.71
N THR A 87 0.34 -6.50 11.08
CA THR A 87 1.41 -5.65 10.53
C THR A 87 2.29 -6.43 9.56
N PHE A 88 2.52 -5.85 8.39
CA PHE A 88 3.54 -6.24 7.42
C PHE A 88 4.66 -5.20 7.48
N PHE A 89 5.89 -5.65 7.69
CA PHE A 89 7.03 -4.77 7.87
C PHE A 89 8.19 -5.21 6.98
N TRP A 90 8.73 -4.26 6.21
CA TRP A 90 9.89 -4.45 5.34
C TRP A 90 10.97 -3.46 5.78
N LYS A 91 11.89 -3.94 6.63
CA LYS A 91 12.90 -3.12 7.31
C LYS A 91 13.82 -2.42 6.31
N GLU A 92 14.22 -3.12 5.27
CA GLU A 92 15.12 -2.66 4.19
C GLU A 92 14.48 -1.53 3.38
N ARG A 93 13.15 -1.47 3.36
CA ARG A 93 12.37 -0.42 2.71
C ARG A 93 11.91 0.65 3.71
N LYS A 94 12.10 0.48 5.02
CA LYS A 94 11.54 1.35 6.07
C LYS A 94 10.02 1.54 5.93
N LEU A 95 9.32 0.49 5.50
CA LEU A 95 7.88 0.52 5.23
C LEU A 95 7.16 -0.46 6.16
N ALA A 96 6.08 0.01 6.78
CA ALA A 96 5.14 -0.82 7.52
C ALA A 96 3.72 -0.55 7.01
N ILE A 97 2.92 -1.60 6.89
CA ILE A 97 1.47 -1.50 6.66
C ILE A 97 0.77 -2.30 7.75
N THR A 98 -0.13 -1.63 8.47
CA THR A 98 -0.92 -2.26 9.53
C THR A 98 -2.38 -2.26 9.15
N ILE A 99 -2.99 -3.45 9.13
CA ILE A 99 -4.43 -3.61 9.04
C ILE A 99 -4.98 -3.60 10.45
N LEU A 100 -5.85 -2.62 10.71
CA LEU A 100 -6.57 -2.47 11.97
C LEU A 100 -8.01 -2.98 11.79
N SER A 101 -8.64 -3.35 12.90
CA SER A 101 -10.09 -3.48 12.93
C SER A 101 -10.70 -2.09 12.76
N ASP A 102 -11.93 -2.02 12.28
CA ASP A 102 -12.72 -0.79 12.19
C ASP A 102 -13.12 -0.26 13.57
N GLY A 103 -12.43 -0.70 14.63
CA GLY A 103 -12.59 -0.28 16.02
C GLY A 103 -12.66 1.23 16.04
N ARG A 104 -13.89 1.72 16.14
CA ARG A 104 -14.21 3.13 16.15
C ARG A 104 -13.28 3.79 17.15
N TYR A 105 -12.73 4.94 16.75
CA TYR A 105 -12.56 6.02 17.70
C TYR A 105 -13.91 6.18 18.43
N GLN A 106 -14.04 5.53 19.59
CA GLN A 106 -15.04 5.86 20.60
C GLN A 106 -14.39 6.83 21.56
#